data_AF-A0A1N6QRF3-F1
#
_entry.id   AF-A0A1N6QRF3-F1
#
_cell.length_a   1.000
_cell.length_b   1.000
_cell.length_c   1.000
_cell.angle_alpha   90.00
_cell.angle_beta   90.00
_cell.angle_gamma   90.00
#
_symmetry.space_group_name_H-M   'P 1'
#
loop_
_entity.id
_entity.type
_entity.pdbx_description
1 polymer ?
#
loop_
_entity_poly.entity_id
_entity_poly.type
_entity_poly.pdbx_seq_one_letter_code
_entity_poly.pdbx_strand_id
1 'polypeptide(L)'
;MNMYPDIATSYGADLIVCENQFEASYYYHEMRGQCLQKLKEISKLVDEFEFDFSPDSLKIIELLYYDVEDQQSFSFFNLTKEEFERCLGVYLGEVVVRNIEKARWVVREYSLDSSKFLMGIEKGKFALMLPYGYREHKERYPHFRFTLYRDFLQFKNRN
;
A
#
# COMPACT_ATOMS: atom_id res chain seq x y z
N MET A 1 10.97 -33.41 -9.23
CA MET A 1 9.77 -32.67 -9.71
C MET A 1 9.95 -31.24 -9.18
N ASN A 2 10.25 -30.27 -10.06
CA ASN A 2 10.47 -28.85 -9.69
C ASN A 2 9.24 -28.37 -8.90
N MET A 3 9.31 -27.94 -7.63
CA MET A 3 10.05 -26.83 -7.00
C MET A 3 9.52 -25.47 -7.46
N TYR A 4 8.94 -24.72 -6.50
CA TYR A 4 8.18 -23.46 -6.54
C TYR A 4 6.67 -23.58 -6.87
N PRO A 5 5.75 -23.26 -5.92
CA PRO A 5 4.39 -22.92 -6.32
C PRO A 5 4.47 -21.75 -7.30
N ASP A 6 3.72 -21.83 -8.39
CA ASP A 6 3.57 -20.74 -9.35
C ASP A 6 3.31 -19.43 -8.57
N ILE A 7 4.10 -18.39 -8.83
CA ILE A 7 4.05 -17.11 -8.12
C ILE A 7 2.62 -16.55 -8.12
N ALA A 8 1.85 -16.83 -9.18
CA ALA A 8 0.44 -16.45 -9.26
C ALA A 8 -0.46 -17.22 -8.27
N THR A 9 -0.14 -18.47 -7.96
CA THR A 9 -0.86 -19.27 -6.96
C THR A 9 -0.53 -18.80 -5.54
N SER A 10 0.74 -18.47 -5.23
CA SER A 10 1.10 -17.90 -3.92
C SER A 10 0.54 -16.49 -3.74
N TYR A 11 0.49 -15.68 -4.81
CA TYR A 11 -0.07 -14.33 -4.77
C TYR A 11 -1.57 -14.32 -4.51
N GLY A 12 -2.31 -15.27 -5.09
CA GLY A 12 -3.74 -15.40 -4.84
C GLY A 12 -4.09 -15.89 -3.43
N ALA A 13 -3.17 -16.51 -2.69
CA ALA A 13 -3.46 -17.11 -1.38
C ALA A 13 -3.89 -16.07 -0.34
N ASP A 14 -3.28 -14.89 -0.38
CA ASP A 14 -3.50 -13.82 0.60
C ASP A 14 -4.61 -12.83 0.18
N LEU A 15 -5.18 -12.98 -1.02
CA LEU A 15 -6.27 -12.12 -1.47
C LEU A 15 -7.56 -12.41 -0.70
N ILE A 16 -8.34 -11.35 -0.46
CA ILE A 16 -9.65 -11.51 0.16
C ILE A 16 -10.56 -12.31 -0.77
N VAL A 17 -11.39 -13.14 -0.17
CA VAL A 17 -12.49 -13.82 -0.85
C VAL A 17 -13.77 -13.05 -0.54
N CYS A 18 -14.50 -12.68 -1.57
CA CYS A 18 -15.80 -12.01 -1.47
C CYS A 18 -16.78 -12.66 -2.43
N GLU A 19 -18.07 -12.59 -2.13
CA GLU A 19 -19.13 -13.12 -3.00
C GLU A 19 -19.26 -12.31 -4.30
N ASN A 20 -18.96 -11.01 -4.23
CA ASN A 20 -19.13 -10.10 -5.36
C ASN A 20 -18.28 -8.82 -5.24
N GLN A 21 -18.22 -8.08 -6.34
CA GLN A 21 -17.51 -6.81 -6.47
C GLN A 21 -17.95 -5.74 -5.45
N PHE A 22 -19.23 -5.71 -5.06
CA PHE A 22 -19.73 -4.72 -4.11
C PHE A 22 -19.15 -4.96 -2.72
N GLU A 23 -19.17 -6.21 -2.24
CA GLU A 23 -18.58 -6.61 -0.97
C GLU A 23 -17.07 -6.32 -0.95
N ALA A 24 -16.34 -6.68 -2.01
CA ALA A 24 -14.92 -6.40 -2.11
C ALA A 24 -14.61 -4.89 -2.07
N SER A 25 -15.43 -4.08 -2.75
CA SER A 25 -15.28 -2.63 -2.76
C SER A 25 -15.53 -2.02 -1.39
N TYR A 26 -16.53 -2.53 -0.65
CA TYR A 26 -16.82 -2.13 0.72
C TYR A 26 -15.66 -2.51 1.67
N TYR A 27 -15.17 -3.75 1.60
CA TYR A 27 -14.03 -4.21 2.39
C TYR A 27 -12.81 -3.31 2.20
N TYR A 28 -12.43 -3.04 0.95
CA TYR A 28 -11.25 -2.23 0.65
C TYR A 28 -11.45 -0.75 1.01
N HIS A 29 -12.67 -0.24 0.97
CA HIS A 29 -12.99 1.09 1.50
C HIS A 29 -12.72 1.17 3.01
N GLU A 30 -13.24 0.22 3.78
CA GLU A 30 -13.05 0.17 5.23
C GLU A 30 -11.58 -0.03 5.61
N MET A 31 -10.89 -0.94 4.92
CA MET A 31 -9.47 -1.21 5.16
C MET A 31 -8.61 0.04 4.90
N ARG A 32 -8.89 0.80 3.83
CA ARG A 32 -8.20 2.08 3.59
C ARG A 32 -8.48 3.07 4.71
N GLY A 33 -9.74 3.21 5.14
CA GLY A 33 -10.12 4.09 6.24
C GLY A 33 -9.35 3.78 7.53
N GLN A 34 -9.25 2.50 7.89
CA GLN A 34 -8.48 2.05 9.05
C GLN A 34 -6.99 2.37 8.95
N CYS A 35 -6.37 2.15 7.77
CA CYS A 35 -4.97 2.49 7.54
C CYS A 35 -4.72 4.00 7.70
N LEU A 36 -5.58 4.84 7.10
CA LEU A 36 -5.46 6.29 7.20
C LEU A 36 -5.67 6.79 8.63
N GLN A 37 -6.58 6.18 9.38
CA GLN A 37 -6.79 6.51 10.79
C GLN A 37 -5.55 6.17 11.63
N LYS A 38 -4.94 4.99 11.41
CA LYS A 38 -3.69 4.60 12.07
C LYS A 38 -2.55 5.59 11.79
N LEU A 39 -2.33 5.96 10.53
CA LEU A 39 -1.30 6.94 10.15
C LEU A 39 -1.57 8.33 10.72
N LYS A 40 -2.84 8.75 10.78
CA LYS A 40 -3.23 10.02 11.41
C LYS A 40 -2.98 10.03 12.93
N GLU A 41 -3.06 8.89 13.61
CA GLU A 41 -2.67 8.81 15.02
C GLU A 41 -1.14 8.84 15.16
N ILE A 42 -0.40 8.17 14.27
CA ILE A 42 1.07 8.24 14.24
C ILE A 42 1.55 9.68 14.03
N SER A 43 0.93 10.44 13.12
CA SER A 43 1.31 11.83 12.84
C SER A 43 1.09 12.79 14.01
N LYS A 44 0.34 12.38 15.05
CA LYS A 44 0.20 13.16 16.29
C LYS A 44 1.32 12.88 17.29
N LEU A 45 2.06 11.79 17.09
CA LEU A 45 3.13 11.30 17.97
C LEU A 45 4.53 11.57 17.40
N VAL A 46 4.62 11.85 16.10
CA VAL A 46 5.87 12.06 15.36
C VAL A 46 5.80 13.42 14.67
N ASP A 47 6.52 14.40 15.21
CA ASP A 47 6.46 15.79 14.75
C ASP A 47 6.91 15.96 13.30
N GLU A 48 7.86 15.14 12.83
CA GLU A 48 8.36 15.21 11.46
C GLU A 48 7.34 14.72 10.43
N PHE A 49 6.40 13.86 10.82
CA PHE A 49 5.43 13.27 9.90
C PHE A 49 4.13 14.06 9.85
N GLU A 50 4.04 14.98 8.89
CA GLU A 50 2.79 15.65 8.55
C GLU A 50 1.87 14.76 7.69
N PHE A 51 0.65 14.52 8.17
CA PHE A 51 -0.39 13.76 7.46
C PHE A 51 -1.19 14.66 6.52
N ASP A 52 -0.53 15.18 5.48
CA ASP A 52 -1.07 16.19 4.57
C ASP A 52 -1.35 15.68 3.14
N PHE A 53 -0.99 14.43 2.86
CA PHE A 53 -1.06 13.81 1.54
C PHE A 53 -0.25 14.53 0.44
N SER A 54 0.77 15.30 0.82
CA SER A 54 1.72 15.86 -0.14
C SER A 54 2.63 14.76 -0.72
N PRO A 55 3.16 14.92 -1.93
CA PRO A 55 4.17 14.01 -2.45
C PRO A 55 5.39 13.88 -1.54
N ASP A 56 5.83 14.96 -0.89
CA ASP A 56 6.99 14.92 0.00
C ASP A 56 6.72 14.13 1.29
N SER A 57 5.48 14.09 1.79
CA SER A 57 5.12 13.24 2.94
C SER A 57 5.39 11.74 2.71
N LEU A 58 5.43 11.28 1.45
CA LEU A 58 5.82 9.90 1.10
C LEU A 58 7.27 9.57 1.47
N LYS A 59 8.15 10.56 1.41
CA LYS A 59 9.55 10.38 1.81
C LYS A 59 9.65 10.18 3.32
N ILE A 60 8.90 11.01 4.06
CA ILE A 60 8.93 11.04 5.51
C ILE A 60 8.34 9.76 6.09
N ILE A 61 7.18 9.31 5.61
CA ILE A 61 6.56 8.09 6.14
C ILE A 61 7.38 6.83 5.88
N GLU A 62 8.13 6.77 4.77
CA GLU A 62 9.03 5.65 4.51
C GLU A 62 10.25 5.68 5.43
N LEU A 63 10.84 6.85 5.68
CA LEU A 63 11.93 6.97 6.66
C LEU A 63 11.46 6.57 8.06
N LEU A 64 10.28 7.04 8.47
CA LEU A 64 9.66 6.66 9.74
C LEU A 64 9.48 5.13 9.83
N TYR A 65 8.94 4.50 8.79
CA TYR A 65 8.81 3.03 8.76
C TYR A 65 10.15 2.33 8.93
N TYR A 66 11.21 2.79 8.25
CA TYR A 66 12.54 2.20 8.38
C TYR A 66 13.15 2.39 9.76
N ASP A 67 12.96 3.54 10.40
CA ASP A 67 13.43 3.80 11.76
C ASP A 67 12.70 2.90 12.77
N VAL A 68 11.37 2.78 12.61
CA VAL A 68 10.55 1.87 13.43
C VAL A 68 10.99 0.43 13.29
N GLU A 69 11.34 0.02 12.08
CA GLU A 69 11.81 -1.33 11.81
C GLU A 69 13.21 -1.58 12.40
N ASP A 70 14.16 -0.66 12.24
CA ASP A 70 15.51 -0.78 12.83
C ASP A 70 15.45 -0.87 14.36
N GLN A 71 14.53 -0.14 14.96
CA GLN A 71 14.33 -0.11 16.41
C GLN A 71 13.39 -1.22 16.91
N GLN A 72 12.80 -2.01 16.01
CA GLN A 72 11.78 -3.02 16.32
C GLN A 72 10.61 -2.47 17.15
N SER A 73 10.22 -1.21 16.89
CA SER A 73 9.34 -0.44 17.75
C SER A 73 7.89 -0.34 17.25
N PHE A 74 7.45 -1.24 16.35
CA PHE A 74 6.07 -1.23 15.84
C PHE A 74 4.99 -1.26 16.93
N SER A 75 5.26 -1.94 18.04
CA SER A 75 4.36 -2.03 19.19
C SER A 75 4.10 -0.68 19.88
N PHE A 76 5.02 0.28 19.77
CA PHE A 76 4.82 1.64 20.26
C PHE A 76 3.63 2.32 19.58
N PHE A 77 3.43 2.03 18.29
CA PHE A 77 2.30 2.53 17.50
C PHE A 77 1.09 1.60 17.52
N ASN A 78 1.13 0.51 18.30
CA ASN A 78 0.11 -0.54 18.32
C ASN A 78 -0.15 -1.13 16.91
N LEU A 79 0.92 -1.38 16.16
CA LEU A 79 0.89 -1.97 14.82
C LEU A 79 1.80 -3.19 14.75
N THR A 80 1.51 -4.07 13.81
CA THR A 80 2.51 -5.01 13.29
C THR A 80 3.26 -4.40 12.10
N LYS A 81 4.41 -5.00 11.74
CA LYS A 81 5.13 -4.65 10.52
C LYS A 81 4.23 -4.70 9.29
N GLU A 82 3.50 -5.81 9.11
CA GLU A 82 2.62 -6.01 7.97
C GLU A 82 1.50 -4.95 7.91
N GLU A 83 0.96 -4.55 9.06
CA GLU A 83 -0.04 -3.48 9.12
C GLU A 83 0.54 -2.14 8.71
N PHE A 84 1.76 -1.80 9.14
CA PHE A 84 2.43 -0.57 8.73
C PHE A 84 2.69 -0.59 7.20
N GLU A 85 3.21 -1.69 6.67
CA GLU A 85 3.45 -1.87 5.22
C GLU A 85 2.17 -1.74 4.40
N ARG A 86 1.05 -2.26 4.91
CA ARG A 86 -0.27 -2.04 4.31
C ARG A 86 -0.65 -0.56 4.32
N CYS A 87 -0.40 0.13 5.43
CA CYS A 87 -0.62 1.57 5.54
C CYS A 87 0.24 2.38 4.55
N LEU A 88 1.49 1.99 4.30
CA LEU A 88 2.35 2.60 3.28
C LEU A 88 1.70 2.54 1.89
N GLY A 89 1.17 1.37 1.52
CA GLY A 89 0.49 1.16 0.24
C GLY A 89 -0.76 2.02 0.09
N VAL A 90 -1.57 2.08 1.15
CA VAL A 90 -2.78 2.92 1.17
C VAL A 90 -2.41 4.39 1.07
N TYR A 91 -1.42 4.85 1.82
CA TYR A 91 -1.01 6.25 1.84
C TYR A 91 -0.43 6.69 0.50
N LEU A 92 0.40 5.87 -0.15
CA LEU A 92 0.84 6.10 -1.53
C LEU A 92 -0.36 6.29 -2.46
N GLY A 93 -1.32 5.38 -2.40
CA GLY A 93 -2.49 5.45 -3.27
C GLY A 93 -3.31 6.73 -3.04
N GLU A 94 -3.50 7.16 -1.79
CA GLU A 94 -4.16 8.43 -1.48
C GLU A 94 -3.39 9.64 -2.00
N VAL A 95 -2.07 9.67 -1.85
CA VAL A 95 -1.23 10.74 -2.41
C VAL A 95 -1.34 10.76 -3.93
N VAL A 96 -1.33 9.61 -4.60
CA VAL A 96 -1.48 9.50 -6.06
C VAL A 96 -2.83 10.05 -6.51
N VAL A 97 -3.95 9.57 -5.96
CA VAL A 97 -5.29 9.96 -6.44
C VAL A 97 -5.62 11.43 -6.16
N ARG A 98 -4.99 12.04 -5.16
CA ARG A 98 -5.18 13.47 -4.83
C ARG A 98 -4.31 14.40 -5.67
N ASN A 99 -3.13 13.95 -6.10
CA ASN A 99 -2.14 14.81 -6.76
C ASN A 99 -1.95 14.53 -8.25
N ILE A 100 -2.56 13.47 -8.80
CA ILE A 100 -2.43 13.08 -10.21
C ILE A 100 -3.81 12.99 -10.85
N GLU A 101 -4.04 13.83 -11.85
CA GLU A 101 -5.31 13.86 -12.58
C GLU A 101 -5.64 12.50 -13.20
N LYS A 102 -6.93 12.12 -13.12
CA LYS A 102 -7.48 10.85 -13.64
C LYS A 102 -6.98 9.59 -12.93
N ALA A 103 -6.14 9.73 -11.90
CA ALA A 103 -5.81 8.61 -11.05
C ALA A 103 -7.00 8.26 -10.14
N ARG A 104 -7.32 6.98 -10.00
CA ARG A 104 -8.41 6.53 -9.13
C ARG A 104 -8.12 5.18 -8.50
N TRP A 105 -8.72 4.95 -7.34
CA TRP A 105 -8.79 3.62 -6.73
C TRP A 105 -9.65 2.69 -7.56
N VAL A 106 -9.23 1.44 -7.67
CA VAL A 106 -10.00 0.36 -8.28
C VAL A 106 -9.91 -0.90 -7.45
N VAL A 107 -10.98 -1.68 -7.51
CA VAL A 107 -11.04 -3.04 -7.01
C VAL A 107 -11.40 -3.92 -8.20
N ARG A 108 -10.67 -5.00 -8.40
CA ARG A 108 -10.84 -5.90 -9.54
C ARG A 108 -10.82 -7.36 -9.07
N GLU A 109 -11.54 -8.20 -9.78
CA GLU A 109 -11.42 -9.66 -9.63
C GLU A 109 -10.00 -10.12 -9.97
N TYR A 110 -9.54 -11.14 -9.26
CA TYR A 110 -8.29 -11.80 -9.55
C TYR A 110 -8.46 -12.69 -10.76
N SER A 111 -7.58 -12.54 -11.74
CA SER A 111 -7.71 -13.19 -13.05
C SER A 111 -7.69 -14.72 -13.01
N LEU A 112 -7.18 -15.31 -11.91
CA LEU A 112 -7.14 -16.77 -11.74
C LEU A 112 -8.27 -17.32 -10.86
N ASP A 113 -8.99 -16.46 -10.14
CA ASP A 113 -10.03 -16.86 -9.20
C ASP A 113 -11.04 -15.72 -9.02
N SER A 114 -12.24 -15.87 -9.61
CA SER A 114 -13.29 -14.85 -9.59
C SER A 114 -13.90 -14.62 -8.21
N SER A 115 -13.61 -15.47 -7.23
CA SER A 115 -14.02 -15.23 -5.83
C SER A 115 -13.04 -14.29 -5.11
N LYS A 116 -11.87 -14.02 -5.70
CA LYS A 116 -10.82 -13.22 -5.09
C LYS A 116 -10.73 -11.85 -5.71
N PHE A 117 -10.43 -10.87 -4.87
CA PHE A 117 -10.36 -9.47 -5.30
C PHE A 117 -9.05 -8.83 -4.88
N LEU A 118 -8.63 -7.84 -5.65
CA LEU A 118 -7.45 -7.03 -5.39
C LEU A 118 -7.77 -5.55 -5.58
N MET A 119 -7.18 -4.72 -4.73
CA MET A 119 -7.24 -3.25 -4.82
C MET A 119 -6.00 -2.71 -5.52
N GLY A 120 -6.15 -1.59 -6.21
CA GLY A 120 -5.03 -0.86 -6.81
C GLY A 120 -5.40 0.57 -7.13
N ILE A 121 -4.44 1.28 -7.72
CA ILE A 121 -4.62 2.61 -8.30
C ILE A 121 -4.39 2.54 -9.80
N GLU A 122 -5.25 3.17 -10.58
CA GLU A 122 -5.14 3.22 -12.02
C GLU A 122 -5.15 4.64 -12.56
N LYS A 123 -4.49 4.82 -13.70
CA LYS A 123 -4.48 6.03 -14.52
C LYS A 123 -4.36 5.61 -15.98
N GLY A 124 -5.40 5.87 -16.76
CA GLY A 124 -5.44 5.46 -18.17
C GLY A 124 -5.31 3.94 -18.31
N LYS A 125 -4.26 3.49 -19.02
CA LYS A 125 -3.96 2.05 -19.19
C LYS A 125 -3.05 1.48 -18.11
N PHE A 126 -2.51 2.34 -17.23
CA PHE A 126 -1.62 1.92 -16.18
C PHE A 126 -2.41 1.59 -14.91
N ALA A 127 -2.12 0.44 -14.31
CA ALA A 127 -2.64 0.06 -13.01
C ALA A 127 -1.47 -0.43 -12.15
N LEU A 128 -1.37 0.13 -10.95
CA LEU A 128 -0.56 -0.41 -9.88
C LEU A 128 -1.49 -1.13 -8.92
N MET A 129 -1.49 -2.46 -8.98
CA MET A 129 -2.22 -3.26 -8.00
C MET A 129 -1.44 -3.26 -6.70
N LEU A 130 -2.14 -2.99 -5.60
CA LEU A 130 -1.61 -2.86 -4.26
C LEU A 130 -2.04 -4.01 -3.33
N PRO A 131 -1.92 -5.30 -3.71
CA PRO A 131 -1.98 -6.34 -2.70
C PRO A 131 -0.57 -6.42 -2.11
N TYR A 132 -0.43 -6.00 -0.85
CA TYR A 132 0.82 -6.17 -0.11
C TYR A 132 2.05 -5.49 -0.76
N GLY A 133 1.85 -4.36 -1.46
CA GLY A 133 2.87 -3.74 -2.32
C GLY A 133 4.20 -3.43 -1.64
N TYR A 134 4.16 -3.27 -0.32
CA TYR A 134 5.31 -3.01 0.53
C TYR A 134 5.58 -4.12 1.56
N ARG A 135 5.13 -5.36 1.32
CA ARG A 135 5.51 -6.50 2.19
C ARG A 135 7.03 -6.68 2.16
N GLU A 136 7.63 -6.78 3.35
CA GLU A 136 9.08 -6.89 3.54
C GLU A 136 9.81 -5.75 2.82
N HIS A 137 9.27 -4.52 2.97
CA HIS A 137 9.70 -3.37 2.17
C HIS A 137 11.20 -3.12 2.30
N LYS A 138 11.68 -3.09 3.55
CA LYS A 138 13.07 -2.82 3.85
C LYS A 138 14.00 -3.95 3.45
N GLU A 139 13.58 -5.20 3.57
CA GLU A 139 14.37 -6.34 3.08
C GLU A 139 14.54 -6.28 1.56
N ARG A 140 13.50 -5.85 0.84
CA ARG A 140 13.57 -5.66 -0.62
C ARG A 140 14.44 -4.46 -1.01
N TYR A 141 14.44 -3.40 -0.19
CA TYR A 141 15.07 -2.12 -0.47
C TYR A 141 15.95 -1.58 0.68
N PRO A 142 16.95 -2.34 1.19
CA PRO A 142 17.62 -2.03 2.46
C PRO A 142 18.42 -0.72 2.41
N HIS A 143 18.97 -0.39 1.24
CA HIS A 143 19.77 0.81 1.01
C HIS A 143 19.06 1.87 0.18
N PHE A 144 17.85 1.57 -0.31
CA PHE A 144 17.09 2.51 -1.14
C PHE A 144 16.09 3.25 -0.28
N ARG A 145 16.25 4.57 -0.24
CA ARG A 145 15.30 5.50 0.37
C ARG A 145 14.45 6.19 -0.71
N PHE A 146 13.30 6.66 -0.28
CA PHE A 146 12.27 7.35 -1.02
C PHE A 146 11.68 6.52 -2.16
N THR A 147 11.50 5.21 -1.95
CA THR A 147 10.93 4.33 -2.98
C THR A 147 9.45 4.64 -3.22
N LEU A 148 8.66 4.89 -2.17
CA LEU A 148 7.27 5.36 -2.30
C LEU A 148 7.18 6.63 -3.17
N TYR A 149 8.06 7.60 -2.91
CA TYR A 149 8.12 8.83 -3.69
C TYR A 149 8.52 8.58 -5.16
N ARG A 150 9.44 7.65 -5.40
CA ARG A 150 9.82 7.25 -6.77
C ARG A 150 8.67 6.55 -7.48
N ASP A 151 7.90 5.71 -6.80
CA ASP A 151 6.71 5.07 -7.35
C ASP A 151 5.65 6.11 -7.72
N PHE A 152 5.45 7.12 -6.86
CA PHE A 152 4.62 8.28 -7.18
C PHE A 152 5.09 9.01 -8.45
N LEU A 153 6.39 9.31 -8.57
CA LEU A 153 6.94 9.96 -9.77
C LEU A 153 6.77 9.11 -11.04
N GLN A 154 7.00 7.79 -10.93
CA GLN A 154 6.77 6.87 -12.04
C GLN A 154 5.29 6.86 -12.46
N PHE A 155 4.38 6.83 -11.50
CA PHE A 155 2.94 6.88 -11.76
C PHE A 155 2.54 8.21 -12.41
N LYS A 156 3.08 9.32 -11.92
CA LYS A 156 2.83 10.68 -12.45
C LYS A 156 3.22 10.80 -13.92
N ASN A 157 4.36 10.23 -14.29
CA ASN A 157 4.95 10.35 -15.63
C ASN A 157 4.38 9.37 -16.66
N ARG A 158 3.58 8.38 -16.24
CA ARG A 158 2.92 7.44 -17.16
C ARG A 158 1.61 8.02 -17.70
N ASN A 159 1.35 7.83 -18.99
CA ASN A 159 0.13 8.28 -19.69
C ASN A 159 -0.94 7.19 -19.73
#